data_AF-A0A5C6E3D6-F1
#
_entry.id   AF-A0A5C6E3D6-F1
#
_cell.length_a   1.000
_cell.length_b   1.000
_cell.length_c   1.000
_cell.angle_alpha   90.00
_cell.angle_beta   90.00
_cell.angle_gamma   90.00
#
_symmetry.space_group_name_H-M   'P 1'
#
loop_
_entity.id
_entity.type
_entity.pdbx_description
1 polymer ?
#
loop_
_entity_poly.entity_id
_entity_poly.type
_entity_poly.pdbx_seq_one_letter_code
_entity_poly.pdbx_strand_id
1 'polypeptide(L)'
;MYQGLGETYINVFFTLTAWSFVAAFTAVLIIRLAKRFAAGWVIAAMIVLGVAFTFASNSIFHRRMFVRQHQDSNTLVPATGCVHYEPSFGHLFAAYKMTAAEFDAWVSQHPWGLVEYDRGQIEHDEQRLGFSDPSEAYATEMASNGGQLRVYFKDGMMYLSYNVM
;
A
#
# COMPACT_ATOMS: atom_id res chain seq x y z
N MET A 1 8.94 -1.43 -18.07
CA MET A 1 9.37 -2.45 -17.09
C MET A 1 9.13 -1.87 -15.72
N TYR A 2 7.91 -2.04 -15.19
CA TYR A 2 7.58 -1.59 -13.83
C TYR A 2 8.19 -2.61 -12.86
N GLN A 3 9.19 -2.20 -12.08
CA GLN A 3 9.67 -3.00 -10.95
C GLN A 3 8.48 -3.27 -10.03
N GLY A 4 8.31 -4.52 -9.59
CA GLY A 4 7.26 -4.87 -8.64
C GLY A 4 7.44 -4.07 -7.35
N LEU A 5 6.32 -3.69 -6.69
CA LEU A 5 6.37 -2.91 -5.46
C LEU A 5 7.26 -3.56 -4.40
N GLY A 6 7.27 -4.90 -4.33
CA GLY A 6 8.16 -5.67 -3.47
C GLY A 6 9.66 -5.42 -3.73
N GLU A 7 10.11 -5.41 -4.99
CA GLU A 7 11.52 -5.19 -5.34
C GLU A 7 11.96 -3.75 -5.03
N THR A 8 11.13 -2.78 -5.40
CA THR A 8 11.39 -1.36 -5.08
C THR A 8 11.45 -1.15 -3.57
N TYR A 9 10.57 -1.80 -2.81
CA TYR A 9 10.54 -1.68 -1.36
C TYR A 9 11.78 -2.27 -0.69
N ILE A 10 12.25 -3.44 -1.16
CA ILE A 10 13.49 -4.07 -0.68
C ILE A 10 14.70 -3.17 -0.98
N ASN A 11 14.79 -2.62 -2.19
CA ASN A 11 15.87 -1.71 -2.57
C ASN A 11 15.90 -0.44 -1.71
N VAL A 12 14.73 0.14 -1.41
CA VAL A 12 14.63 1.30 -0.52
C VAL A 12 14.99 0.91 0.91
N PHE A 13 14.55 -0.25 1.41
CA PHE A 13 14.92 -0.72 2.75
C PHE A 13 16.44 -0.83 2.92
N PHE A 14 17.14 -1.46 1.97
CA PHE A 14 18.60 -1.58 2.02
C PHE A 14 19.29 -0.22 1.95
N THR A 15 18.77 0.70 1.13
CA THR A 15 19.29 2.06 1.01
C THR A 15 19.13 2.83 2.32
N LEU A 16 17.94 2.80 2.93
CA LEU A 16 17.68 3.44 4.23
C LEU A 16 18.54 2.85 5.35
N THR A 17 18.73 1.54 5.33
CA THR A 17 19.60 0.84 6.29
C THR A 17 21.05 1.31 6.14
N ALA A 18 21.60 1.32 4.92
CA ALA A 18 22.96 1.78 4.67
C ALA A 18 23.17 3.22 5.13
N TRP A 19 22.27 4.15 4.78
CA TRP A 19 22.36 5.55 5.21
C TRP A 19 22.20 5.73 6.71
N SER A 20 21.39 4.91 7.37
CA SER A 20 21.23 4.91 8.83
C SER A 20 22.52 4.52 9.55
N PHE A 21 23.25 3.52 9.03
CA PHE A 21 24.55 3.14 9.57
C PHE A 21 25.64 4.18 9.29
N VAL A 22 25.62 4.83 8.12
CA VAL A 22 26.50 5.98 7.83
C VAL A 22 26.22 7.12 8.82
N ALA A 23 24.96 7.49 9.04
CA ALA A 23 24.58 8.54 9.99
C ALA A 23 24.98 8.20 11.43
N ALA A 24 24.76 6.95 11.87
CA ALA A 24 25.18 6.48 13.17
C ALA A 24 26.71 6.53 13.34
N PHE A 25 27.45 6.09 12.33
CA PHE A 25 28.91 6.18 12.31
C PHE A 25 29.39 7.63 12.45
N THR A 26 28.82 8.56 11.66
CA THR A 26 29.15 9.99 11.74
C THR A 26 28.84 10.57 13.12
N ALA A 27 27.67 10.29 13.69
CA ALA A 27 27.28 10.78 15.01
C ALA A 27 28.24 10.29 16.10
N VAL A 28 28.59 9.01 16.07
CA VAL A 28 29.51 8.39 17.03
C VAL A 28 30.94 8.91 16.85
N LEU A 29 31.40 9.14 15.62
CA LEU A 29 32.71 9.72 15.35
C LEU A 29 32.82 11.14 15.96
N ILE A 30 31.79 11.97 15.78
CA ILE A 30 31.73 13.31 16.38
C ILE A 30 31.79 13.23 17.90
N ILE A 31 31.02 12.33 18.53
CA ILE A 31 31.04 12.14 19.99
C ILE A 31 32.42 11.67 20.47
N ARG A 32 33.08 10.76 19.73
CA ARG A 32 34.41 10.26 20.08
C ARG A 32 35.49 11.34 19.95
N LEU A 33 35.39 12.21 18.94
CA LEU A 33 36.28 13.36 18.79
C LEU A 33 36.09 14.36 19.94
N ALA A 34 34.86 14.54 20.43
CA ALA A 34 34.55 15.42 21.56
C ALA A 34 34.87 14.79 22.93
N LYS A 35 34.80 13.46 23.06
CA LYS A 35 34.97 12.73 24.33
C LYS A 35 35.75 11.43 24.11
N ARG A 36 36.82 11.22 24.90
CA ARG A 36 37.66 10.00 24.88
C ARG A 36 36.93 8.80 25.50
N PHE A 37 35.95 8.26 24.79
CA PHE A 37 35.30 7.00 25.15
C PHE A 37 36.13 5.79 24.70
N ALA A 38 36.03 4.69 25.45
CA ALA A 38 36.64 3.42 25.06
C ALA A 38 36.01 2.90 23.75
N ALA A 39 36.85 2.34 22.87
CA ALA A 39 36.43 1.92 21.53
C ALA A 39 35.28 0.90 21.51
N GLY A 40 35.18 0.03 22.52
CA GLY A 40 34.07 -0.93 22.64
C GLY A 40 32.71 -0.26 22.81
N TRP A 41 32.62 0.79 23.65
CA TRP A 41 31.39 1.55 23.86
C TRP A 41 30.98 2.36 22.62
N VAL A 42 31.97 2.84 21.87
CA VAL A 42 31.77 3.54 20.59
C VAL A 42 31.11 2.61 19.57
N ILE A 43 31.61 1.38 19.43
CA ILE A 43 31.05 0.38 18.50
C ILE A 43 29.62 0.00 18.91
N ALA A 44 29.39 -0.26 20.21
CA ALA A 44 28.06 -0.58 20.72
C ALA A 44 27.05 0.55 20.45
N ALA A 45 27.43 1.81 20.70
CA ALA A 45 26.58 2.96 20.41
C ALA A 45 26.26 3.10 18.92
N MET A 46 27.22 2.82 18.03
CA MET A 46 27.01 2.86 16.58
C MET A 46 25.97 1.83 16.12
N ILE A 47 26.03 0.60 16.65
CA ILE A 47 25.07 -0.44 16.30
C ILE A 47 23.67 -0.06 16.78
N VAL A 48 23.54 0.37 18.04
CA VAL A 48 22.25 0.77 18.63
C VAL A 48 21.64 1.94 17.84
N LEU A 49 22.43 2.98 17.54
CA LEU A 49 21.96 4.12 16.75
C LEU A 49 21.63 3.74 15.31
N GLY A 50 22.42 2.87 14.68
CA GLY A 50 22.16 2.41 13.30
C GLY A 50 20.83 1.65 13.19
N VAL A 51 20.55 0.77 14.16
CA VAL A 51 19.27 0.06 14.24
C VAL A 51 18.12 1.04 14.50
N ALA A 52 18.28 1.96 15.46
CA ALA A 52 17.25 2.95 15.78
C ALA A 52 16.91 3.87 14.58
N PHE A 53 17.93 4.36 13.88
CA PHE A 53 17.75 5.17 12.67
C PHE A 53 17.14 4.37 11.52
N THR A 54 17.52 3.10 11.35
CA THR A 54 16.90 2.23 10.33
C THR A 54 15.42 2.06 10.60
N PHE A 55 15.03 1.76 11.84
CA PHE A 55 13.63 1.59 12.23
C PHE A 55 12.82 2.89 12.05
N ALA A 56 13.36 4.02 12.51
CA ALA A 56 12.71 5.31 12.36
C ALA A 56 12.54 5.71 10.88
N SER A 57 13.58 5.54 10.06
CA SER A 57 13.57 5.89 8.64
C SER A 57 12.58 5.03 7.85
N ASN A 58 12.58 3.71 8.09
CA ASN A 58 11.61 2.81 7.47
C ASN A 58 10.17 3.16 7.87
N SER A 59 9.92 3.41 9.16
CA SER A 59 8.57 3.79 9.64
C SER A 59 8.06 5.06 8.95
N ILE A 60 8.92 6.08 8.81
CA ILE A 60 8.58 7.33 8.12
C ILE A 60 8.33 7.08 6.63
N PHE A 61 9.19 6.32 5.98
CA PHE A 61 9.07 5.98 4.57
C PHE A 61 7.77 5.22 4.29
N HIS A 62 7.49 4.16 5.04
CA HIS A 62 6.27 3.36 4.91
C HIS A 62 5.02 4.21 5.07
N ARG A 63 4.97 5.06 6.11
CA ARG A 63 3.84 5.96 6.32
C ARG A 63 3.64 6.91 5.14
N ARG A 64 4.71 7.52 4.62
CA ARG A 64 4.61 8.46 3.50
C ARG A 64 4.14 7.78 2.21
N MET A 65 4.70 6.62 1.91
CA MET A 65 4.31 5.86 0.72
C MET A 65 2.87 5.34 0.84
N PHE A 66 2.48 4.85 2.01
CA PHE A 66 1.10 4.47 2.30
C PHE A 66 0.14 5.64 2.05
N VAL A 67 0.41 6.82 2.64
CA VAL A 67 -0.45 8.00 2.45
C VAL A 67 -0.54 8.39 0.98
N ARG A 68 0.59 8.44 0.27
CA ARG A 68 0.62 8.82 -1.15
C ARG A 68 -0.17 7.84 -2.00
N GLN A 69 0.07 6.54 -1.84
CA GLN A 69 -0.65 5.49 -2.57
C GLN A 69 -2.15 5.61 -2.37
N HIS A 70 -2.62 5.84 -1.13
CA HIS A 70 -4.04 5.98 -0.85
C HIS A 70 -4.63 7.28 -1.40
N GLN A 71 -3.87 8.38 -1.38
CA GLN A 71 -4.29 9.63 -2.02
C GLN A 71 -4.46 9.44 -3.53
N ASP A 72 -3.53 8.74 -4.18
CA ASP A 72 -3.59 8.44 -5.60
C ASP A 72 -4.82 7.53 -5.90
N SER A 73 -5.02 6.46 -5.12
CA SER A 73 -6.20 5.58 -5.23
C SER A 73 -7.52 6.30 -4.99
N ASN A 74 -7.57 7.30 -4.11
CA ASN A 74 -8.80 8.06 -3.83
C ASN A 74 -9.30 8.90 -5.00
N THR A 75 -8.44 9.17 -5.99
CA THR A 75 -8.88 9.83 -7.24
C THR A 75 -9.63 8.88 -8.17
N LEU A 76 -9.60 7.59 -7.88
CA LEU A 76 -10.12 6.50 -8.72
C LEU A 76 -11.30 5.78 -8.09
N VAL A 77 -11.75 6.16 -6.90
CA VAL A 77 -12.93 5.59 -6.23
C VAL A 77 -14.08 6.59 -6.24
N PRO A 78 -15.34 6.16 -6.01
CA PRO A 78 -16.46 7.08 -5.89
C PRO A 78 -16.24 8.11 -4.79
N ALA A 79 -16.55 9.38 -5.08
CA ALA A 79 -16.36 10.48 -4.14
C ALA A 79 -17.42 10.55 -3.02
N THR A 80 -18.55 9.85 -3.18
CA THR A 80 -19.68 9.89 -2.25
C THR A 80 -20.24 8.49 -2.03
N GLY A 81 -21.10 8.33 -1.01
CA GLY A 81 -21.77 7.06 -0.73
C GLY A 81 -20.92 6.05 0.05
N CYS A 82 -19.71 6.40 0.49
CA CYS A 82 -18.83 5.49 1.25
C CYS A 82 -19.52 4.95 2.52
N VAL A 83 -19.60 3.63 2.64
CA VAL A 83 -20.11 2.88 3.80
C VAL A 83 -18.98 2.21 4.56
N HIS A 84 -18.03 1.64 3.82
CA HIS A 84 -16.87 0.94 4.35
C HIS A 84 -15.63 1.41 3.60
N TYR A 85 -14.55 1.65 4.34
CA TYR A 85 -13.27 2.03 3.76
C TYR A 85 -12.15 1.48 4.65
N GLU A 86 -11.46 0.47 4.15
CA GLU A 86 -10.41 -0.24 4.86
C GLU A 86 -9.12 -0.24 4.02
N PRO A 87 -8.26 0.77 4.24
CA PRO A 87 -6.97 0.88 3.58
C PRO A 87 -5.91 0.02 4.28
N SER A 88 -5.10 -0.70 3.51
CA SER A 88 -3.90 -1.39 4.03
C SER A 88 -2.74 -1.28 3.05
N PHE A 89 -1.53 -1.64 3.47
CA PHE A 89 -0.38 -1.55 2.57
C PHE A 89 -0.51 -2.60 1.47
N GLY A 90 -0.69 -2.13 0.23
CA GLY A 90 -0.90 -3.02 -0.93
C GLY A 90 -2.34 -3.48 -1.13
N HIS A 91 -3.31 -3.06 -0.31
CA HIS A 91 -4.73 -3.37 -0.54
C HIS A 91 -5.67 -2.24 -0.16
N LEU A 92 -6.80 -2.15 -0.85
CA LEU A 92 -7.92 -1.30 -0.48
C LEU A 92 -9.22 -2.10 -0.62
N PHE A 93 -9.94 -2.22 0.48
CA PHE A 93 -11.30 -2.77 0.51
C PHE A 93 -12.27 -1.64 0.84
N ALA A 94 -13.29 -1.43 0.01
CA ALA A 94 -14.27 -0.39 0.24
C ALA A 94 -15.67 -0.78 -0.25
N ALA A 95 -16.69 -0.14 0.30
CA ALA A 95 -18.07 -0.30 -0.13
C ALA A 95 -18.77 1.06 -0.22
N TYR A 96 -19.58 1.26 -1.25
CA TYR A 96 -20.25 2.52 -1.56
C TYR A 96 -21.72 2.27 -1.89
N LYS A 97 -22.63 3.05 -1.30
CA LYS A 97 -24.03 3.10 -1.72
C LYS A 97 -24.14 3.80 -3.06
N MET A 98 -24.70 3.10 -4.03
CA MET A 98 -25.02 3.64 -5.35
C MET A 98 -26.07 2.78 -6.04
N THR A 99 -26.79 3.37 -6.97
CA THR A 99 -27.72 2.66 -7.85
C THR A 99 -26.95 1.85 -8.90
N ALA A 100 -27.63 0.88 -9.53
CA ALA A 100 -27.04 0.10 -10.62
C ALA A 100 -26.62 1.00 -11.79
N ALA A 101 -27.43 2.00 -12.14
CA ALA A 101 -27.10 2.94 -13.21
C ALA A 101 -25.86 3.81 -12.89
N GLU A 102 -25.68 4.21 -11.63
CA GLU A 102 -24.46 4.91 -11.20
C GLU A 102 -23.23 3.99 -11.23
N PHE A 103 -23.40 2.73 -10.85
CA PHE A 103 -22.36 1.71 -10.95
C PHE A 103 -21.92 1.49 -12.40
N ASP A 104 -22.86 1.25 -13.31
CA ASP A 104 -22.61 1.08 -14.75
C ASP A 104 -21.89 2.30 -15.35
N ALA A 105 -22.35 3.50 -15.01
CA ALA A 105 -21.73 4.74 -15.44
C ALA A 105 -20.30 4.88 -14.92
N TRP A 106 -20.06 4.52 -13.65
CA TRP A 106 -18.73 4.56 -13.06
C TRP A 106 -17.79 3.53 -13.70
N VAL A 107 -18.24 2.29 -13.90
CA VAL A 107 -17.46 1.21 -14.51
C VAL A 107 -17.05 1.57 -15.93
N SER A 108 -18.00 2.04 -16.75
CA SER A 108 -17.76 2.42 -18.15
C SER A 108 -16.85 3.62 -18.33
N GLN A 109 -16.78 4.52 -17.35
CA GLN A 109 -15.93 5.72 -17.38
C GLN A 109 -14.59 5.52 -16.64
N HIS A 110 -14.40 4.38 -15.98
CA HIS A 110 -13.22 4.15 -15.16
C HIS A 110 -11.95 4.16 -16.02
N PRO A 111 -10.91 4.97 -15.67
CA PRO A 111 -9.76 5.20 -16.53
C PRO A 111 -8.88 3.97 -16.76
N TRP A 112 -9.03 2.93 -15.94
CA TRP A 112 -8.28 1.68 -16.06
C TRP A 112 -8.91 0.62 -16.97
N GLY A 113 -10.11 0.88 -17.51
CA GLY A 113 -10.79 -0.07 -18.41
C GLY A 113 -11.20 -1.35 -17.68
N LEU A 114 -12.37 -1.32 -17.06
CA LEU A 114 -12.94 -2.48 -16.37
C LEU A 114 -13.64 -3.40 -17.39
N VAL A 115 -13.39 -4.70 -17.28
CA VAL A 115 -14.00 -5.75 -18.10
C VAL A 115 -14.74 -6.74 -17.21
N GLU A 116 -15.73 -7.44 -17.77
CA GLU A 116 -16.49 -8.45 -17.05
C GLU A 116 -15.53 -9.52 -16.48
N TYR A 117 -15.65 -9.79 -15.19
CA TYR A 117 -14.71 -10.60 -14.45
C TYR A 117 -15.30 -11.98 -14.16
N ASP A 118 -14.60 -13.02 -14.63
CA ASP A 118 -14.90 -14.39 -14.24
C ASP A 118 -14.56 -14.59 -12.75
N ARG A 119 -15.53 -15.10 -11.98
CA ARG A 119 -15.67 -14.97 -10.53
C ARG A 119 -14.65 -15.76 -9.70
N GLY A 120 -13.48 -16.10 -10.26
CA GLY A 120 -12.51 -17.04 -9.69
C GLY A 120 -11.79 -16.59 -8.41
N GLN A 121 -11.77 -15.29 -8.07
CA GLN A 121 -11.18 -14.78 -6.81
C GLN A 121 -12.20 -14.12 -5.87
N ILE A 122 -13.49 -14.33 -6.12
CA ILE A 122 -14.57 -13.63 -5.41
C ILE A 122 -14.64 -14.00 -3.93
N GLU A 123 -14.33 -15.26 -3.57
CA GLU A 123 -14.50 -15.78 -2.20
C GLU A 123 -13.70 -15.00 -1.15
N HIS A 124 -12.50 -14.53 -1.50
CA HIS A 124 -11.68 -13.73 -0.59
C HIS A 124 -12.30 -12.36 -0.32
N ASP A 125 -12.78 -11.71 -1.39
CA ASP A 125 -13.38 -10.38 -1.32
C ASP A 125 -14.75 -10.44 -0.63
N GLU A 126 -15.55 -11.48 -0.86
CA GLU A 126 -16.83 -11.75 -0.19
C GLU A 126 -16.67 -11.84 1.33
N GLN A 127 -15.69 -12.61 1.80
CA GLN A 127 -15.45 -12.76 3.24
C GLN A 127 -15.06 -11.42 3.88
N ARG A 128 -14.25 -10.61 3.19
CA ARG A 128 -13.75 -9.35 3.76
C ARG A 128 -14.77 -8.22 3.71
N LEU A 129 -15.55 -8.15 2.64
CA LEU A 129 -16.51 -7.07 2.38
C LEU A 129 -17.95 -7.44 2.79
N GLY A 130 -18.21 -8.71 3.12
CA GLY A 130 -19.49 -9.16 3.66
C GLY A 130 -20.61 -9.18 2.64
N PHE A 131 -20.33 -9.56 1.40
CA PHE A 131 -21.32 -9.79 0.34
C PHE A 131 -21.26 -11.23 -0.16
N SER A 132 -22.28 -11.65 -0.92
CA SER A 132 -22.29 -12.90 -1.66
C SER A 132 -23.10 -12.74 -2.94
N ASP A 133 -22.76 -13.52 -3.97
CA ASP A 133 -23.51 -13.60 -5.22
C ASP A 133 -23.84 -12.23 -5.82
N PRO A 134 -22.84 -11.42 -6.20
CA PRO A 134 -23.09 -10.13 -6.81
C PRO A 134 -23.79 -10.32 -8.17
N SER A 135 -24.64 -9.35 -8.51
CA SER A 135 -25.31 -9.36 -9.81
C SER A 135 -24.33 -9.10 -10.94
N GLU A 136 -23.32 -8.27 -10.66
CA GLU A 136 -22.31 -7.85 -11.64
C GLU A 136 -20.92 -7.86 -11.00
N ALA A 137 -19.92 -8.21 -11.82
CA ALA A 137 -18.53 -8.27 -11.41
C ALA A 137 -17.64 -7.79 -12.56
N TYR A 138 -16.79 -6.82 -12.26
CA TYR A 138 -15.82 -6.28 -13.21
C TYR A 138 -14.44 -6.21 -12.60
N ALA A 139 -13.42 -6.31 -13.42
CA ALA A 139 -12.03 -6.18 -13.00
C ALA A 139 -11.18 -5.55 -14.09
N THR A 140 -10.03 -5.00 -13.70
CA THR A 140 -8.97 -4.69 -14.65
C THR A 140 -8.25 -5.96 -15.05
N GLU A 141 -7.50 -5.91 -16.14
CA GLU A 141 -6.47 -6.91 -16.39
C GLU A 141 -5.51 -6.96 -15.19
N MET A 142 -4.99 -8.16 -14.92
CA MET A 142 -3.96 -8.33 -13.89
C MET A 142 -2.66 -7.72 -14.39
N ALA A 143 -2.15 -6.73 -13.67
CA ALA A 143 -0.87 -6.13 -13.97
C ALA A 143 0.28 -7.13 -13.74
N SER A 144 1.44 -6.90 -14.35
CA SER A 144 2.60 -7.81 -14.25
C SER A 144 3.13 -7.99 -12.83
N ASN A 145 2.85 -7.04 -11.94
CA ASN A 145 3.16 -7.11 -10.53
C ASN A 145 2.07 -7.83 -9.71
N GLY A 146 1.02 -8.36 -10.34
CA GLY A 146 -0.10 -9.01 -9.67
C GLY A 146 -1.16 -8.05 -9.16
N GLY A 147 -1.02 -6.73 -9.40
CA GLY A 147 -2.03 -5.75 -9.02
C GLY A 147 -3.31 -5.88 -9.86
N GLN A 148 -4.47 -5.74 -9.22
CA GLN A 148 -5.76 -5.82 -9.88
C GLN A 148 -6.82 -5.04 -9.10
N LEU A 149 -7.65 -4.28 -9.82
CA LEU A 149 -8.88 -3.71 -9.28
C LEU A 149 -10.03 -4.65 -9.64
N ARG A 150 -10.84 -5.01 -8.66
CA ARG A 150 -12.08 -5.77 -8.78
C ARG A 150 -13.21 -4.99 -8.14
N VAL A 151 -14.35 -4.96 -8.81
CA VAL A 151 -15.56 -4.30 -8.32
C VAL A 151 -16.77 -5.19 -8.53
N TYR A 152 -17.70 -5.10 -7.61
CA TYR A 152 -18.91 -5.93 -7.57
C TYR A 152 -20.10 -5.05 -7.26
N PHE A 153 -21.26 -5.40 -7.81
CA PHE A 153 -22.52 -4.73 -7.47
C PHE A 153 -23.51 -5.71 -6.84
N LYS A 154 -24.12 -5.30 -5.73
CA LYS A 154 -25.16 -6.05 -5.03
C LYS A 154 -26.02 -5.13 -4.17
N ASP A 155 -27.34 -5.28 -4.28
CA ASP A 155 -28.33 -4.67 -3.40
C ASP A 155 -28.16 -3.16 -3.15
N GLY A 156 -27.84 -2.39 -4.22
CA GLY A 156 -27.64 -0.94 -4.12
C GLY A 156 -26.31 -0.53 -3.51
N MET A 157 -25.33 -1.43 -3.54
CA MET A 157 -23.97 -1.17 -3.10
C MET A 157 -22.96 -1.67 -4.14
N MET A 158 -21.95 -0.84 -4.37
CA MET A 158 -20.71 -1.25 -5.01
C MET A 158 -19.71 -1.69 -3.94
N TYR A 159 -19.08 -2.82 -4.17
CA TYR A 159 -17.95 -3.35 -3.40
C TYR A 159 -16.69 -3.25 -4.24
N LEU A 160 -15.60 -2.80 -3.65
CA LEU A 160 -14.33 -2.56 -4.31
C LEU A 160 -13.21 -3.27 -3.56
N SER A 161 -12.43 -4.05 -4.31
CA SER A 161 -11.20 -4.68 -3.85
C SER A 161 -10.09 -4.31 -4.81
N TYR A 162 -9.08 -3.60 -4.32
CA TYR A 162 -7.88 -3.29 -5.09
C TYR A 162 -6.69 -3.89 -4.38
N ASN A 163 -5.87 -4.66 -5.09
CA ASN A 163 -4.60 -5.15 -4.59
C ASN A 163 -3.45 -4.65 -5.46
N VAL A 164 -2.31 -4.42 -4.83
CA VAL A 164 -1.06 -3.98 -5.47
C VAL A 164 0.04 -4.88 -4.92
N MET A 165 0.34 -5.96 -5.65
CA MET A 165 1.50 -6.81 -5.38
C MET A 165 2.76 -6.26 -6.06
#